data_AF-A0A0K8R2T9-F1
#
_entry.id   AF-A0A0K8R2T9-F1
#
_cell.length_a   1.000
_cell.length_b   1.000
_cell.length_c   1.000
_cell.angle_alpha   90.00
_cell.angle_beta   90.00
_cell.angle_gamma   90.00
#
_symmetry.space_group_name_H-M   'P 1'
#
loop_
_entity.id
_entity.type
_entity.pdbx_description
1 polymer ?
#
loop_
_entity_poly.entity_id
_entity_poly.type
_entity_poly.pdbx_seq_one_letter_code
_entity_poly.pdbx_strand_id
1 'polypeptide(L)'
;MKLCHPSFRKKFTQKEQEHQSALESQQEAFEELKREMSELQQKLPTVQQDDVVPFDITTQERQDGEGSESISPVPAIPAKPLPWGLVPTGGFVPLEQLLRGEEDPVPDDPDILLSKVTEAQRKVDHLAELLNESESSNLRMTEQIRVLKEEIRRLERNQEREKHAQNLEYLKNIVMKFATLRGGSEKERLVPVLTTMLKLSPEEQKELQTVVSGESQADAAAGSGWGGYLPRWPGFVG
;
A
#
# COMPACT_ATOMS: atom_id res chain seq x y z
N MET A 1 25.00 -16.92 -50.28
CA MET A 1 25.25 -16.81 -48.82
C MET A 1 25.75 -15.40 -48.54
N LYS A 2 24.89 -14.50 -48.06
CA LYS A 2 25.24 -13.08 -47.89
C LYS A 2 26.10 -12.90 -46.64
N LEU A 3 27.28 -12.33 -46.85
CA LEU A 3 28.24 -11.95 -45.81
C LEU A 3 27.56 -11.05 -44.77
N CYS A 4 27.53 -11.50 -43.52
CA CYS A 4 27.18 -10.66 -42.38
C CYS A 4 28.28 -9.60 -42.22
N HIS A 5 27.93 -8.33 -42.40
CA HIS A 5 28.88 -7.23 -42.43
C HIS A 5 29.55 -7.06 -41.04
N PRO A 6 30.89 -6.94 -40.94
CA PRO A 6 31.61 -6.86 -39.66
C PRO A 6 31.13 -5.75 -38.72
N SER A 7 30.51 -4.70 -39.25
CA SER A 7 29.93 -3.59 -38.49
C SER A 7 28.72 -4.01 -37.65
N PHE A 8 27.84 -4.88 -38.18
CA PHE A 8 26.67 -5.36 -37.43
C PHE A 8 27.07 -6.28 -36.29
N ARG A 9 28.09 -7.12 -36.49
CA ARG A 9 28.62 -7.99 -35.43
C ARG A 9 29.21 -7.17 -34.27
N LYS A 10 29.96 -6.12 -34.58
CA LYS A 10 30.50 -5.18 -33.58
C LYS A 10 29.39 -4.45 -32.81
N LYS A 11 28.34 -4.00 -33.51
CA LYS A 11 27.18 -3.35 -32.88
C LYS A 11 26.42 -4.32 -31.96
N PHE A 12 26.29 -5.58 -32.35
CA PHE A 12 25.64 -6.60 -31.53
C PHE A 12 26.42 -6.88 -30.25
N THR A 13 27.73 -7.11 -30.35
CA THR A 13 28.59 -7.34 -29.17
C THR A 13 28.66 -6.10 -28.28
N GLN A 14 28.66 -4.90 -28.84
CA GLN A 14 28.62 -3.66 -28.08
C GLN A 14 27.31 -3.53 -27.29
N LYS A 15 26.17 -3.83 -27.94
CA LYS A 15 24.87 -3.82 -27.25
C LYS A 15 24.80 -4.86 -26.15
N GLU A 16 25.33 -6.06 -26.39
CA GLU A 16 25.41 -7.13 -25.40
C GLU A 16 26.26 -6.71 -24.19
N GLN A 17 27.40 -6.04 -24.43
CA GLN A 17 28.25 -5.52 -23.37
C GLN A 17 27.60 -4.37 -22.59
N GLU A 18 26.89 -3.46 -23.25
CA GLU A 18 26.10 -2.40 -22.60
C GLU A 18 25.02 -2.99 -21.69
N HIS A 19 24.29 -4.02 -22.15
CA HIS A 19 23.28 -4.69 -21.35
C HIS A 19 23.89 -5.45 -20.15
N GLN A 20 25.02 -6.12 -20.34
CA GLN A 20 25.73 -6.80 -19.25
C GLN A 20 26.20 -5.80 -18.19
N SER A 21 26.83 -4.70 -18.59
CA SER A 21 27.26 -3.65 -17.67
C SER A 21 26.09 -3.00 -16.93
N ALA A 22 24.94 -2.81 -17.59
CA ALA A 22 23.74 -2.28 -16.95
C ALA A 22 23.16 -3.26 -15.90
N LEU A 23 23.18 -4.57 -16.16
CA LEU A 23 22.74 -5.59 -15.21
C LEU A 23 23.66 -5.66 -14.00
N GLU A 24 24.97 -5.60 -14.20
CA GLU A 24 25.96 -5.56 -13.11
C GLU A 24 25.75 -4.32 -12.23
N SER A 25 25.56 -3.14 -12.83
CA SER A 25 25.25 -1.91 -12.09
C SER A 25 23.95 -2.01 -11.29
N GLN A 26 22.90 -2.66 -11.84
CA GLN A 26 21.65 -2.87 -11.10
C GLN A 26 21.80 -3.88 -9.98
N GLN A 27 22.62 -4.92 -10.15
CA GLN A 27 22.91 -5.90 -9.09
C GLN A 27 23.66 -5.24 -7.93
N GLU A 28 24.67 -4.43 -8.23
CA GLU A 28 25.44 -3.69 -7.22
C GLU A 28 24.54 -2.75 -6.42
N ALA A 29 23.68 -1.98 -7.10
CA ALA A 29 22.69 -1.12 -6.43
C ALA A 29 21.72 -1.91 -5.53
N PHE A 30 21.35 -3.13 -5.94
CA PHE A 30 20.48 -4.00 -5.15
C PHE A 30 21.18 -4.53 -3.90
N GLU A 31 22.46 -4.88 -4.00
CA GLU A 31 23.26 -5.31 -2.85
C GLU A 31 23.50 -4.17 -1.86
N GLU A 32 23.73 -2.95 -2.36
CA GLU A 32 23.85 -1.75 -1.52
C GLU A 32 22.54 -1.46 -0.78
N LEU A 33 21.41 -1.45 -1.49
CA LEU A 33 20.10 -1.25 -0.88
C LEU A 33 19.77 -2.35 0.15
N LYS A 34 20.14 -3.60 -0.14
CA LYS A 34 19.99 -4.73 0.80
C LYS A 34 20.83 -4.52 2.06
N ARG A 35 22.04 -3.98 1.92
CA ARG A 35 22.93 -3.65 3.05
C ARG A 35 22.33 -2.53 3.89
N GLU A 36 21.84 -1.45 3.28
CA GLU A 36 21.15 -0.37 4.00
C GLU A 36 19.92 -0.90 4.75
N MET A 37 19.12 -1.75 4.11
CA MET A 37 17.96 -2.37 4.75
C MET A 37 18.33 -3.20 5.97
N SER A 38 19.43 -3.96 5.90
CA SER A 38 19.93 -4.75 7.02
C SER A 38 20.45 -3.88 8.18
N GLU A 39 21.08 -2.74 7.87
CA GLU A 39 21.57 -1.80 8.87
C GLU A 39 20.42 -1.09 9.59
N LEU A 40 19.37 -0.71 8.84
CA LEU A 40 18.14 -0.14 9.42
C LEU A 40 17.40 -1.16 10.30
N GLN A 41 17.37 -2.42 9.88
CA GLN A 41 16.73 -3.50 10.64
C GLN A 41 17.48 -3.78 11.96
N GLN A 42 18.81 -3.59 11.99
CA GLN A 42 19.62 -3.72 13.20
C GLN A 42 19.50 -2.51 14.15
N LYS A 43 19.11 -1.33 13.64
CA LYS A 43 18.88 -0.11 14.45
C LYS A 43 17.49 -0.04 15.10
N LEU A 44 16.60 -1.02 14.86
CA LEU A 44 15.29 -1.11 15.50
C LEU A 44 15.40 -1.86 16.84
N PRO A 45 14.82 -1.37 17.96
CA PRO A 45 14.86 -2.08 19.23
C PRO A 45 14.04 -3.38 19.15
N THR A 46 14.69 -4.52 19.40
CA THR A 46 14.05 -5.82 19.57
C THR A 46 13.15 -5.80 20.80
N VAL A 47 11.83 -5.71 20.60
CA VAL A 47 10.84 -6.04 21.64
C VAL A 47 10.87 -7.56 21.81
N GLN A 48 11.43 -8.03 22.91
CA GLN A 48 11.37 -9.43 23.30
C GLN A 48 9.90 -9.75 23.64
N GLN A 49 9.28 -10.62 22.84
CA GLN A 49 8.04 -11.29 23.19
C GLN A 49 8.36 -12.34 24.25
N ASP A 50 8.35 -11.96 25.53
CA ASP A 50 8.21 -12.86 26.67
C ASP A 50 7.95 -12.00 27.90
N ASP A 51 6.68 -11.64 28.14
CA ASP A 51 6.07 -11.38 29.46
C ASP A 51 4.65 -10.84 29.26
N VAL A 52 3.67 -11.74 29.20
CA VAL A 52 2.26 -11.38 29.30
C VAL A 52 1.96 -11.12 30.77
N VAL A 53 2.07 -9.86 31.20
CA VAL A 53 1.49 -9.42 32.47
C VAL A 53 -0.01 -9.19 32.22
N PRO A 54 -0.93 -9.89 32.92
CA PRO A 54 -2.36 -9.70 32.73
C PRO A 54 -2.75 -8.26 33.05
N PHE A 55 -3.22 -7.55 32.03
CA PHE A 55 -3.69 -6.18 32.12
C PHE A 55 -5.06 -6.18 32.81
N ASP A 56 -5.12 -5.89 34.11
CA ASP A 56 -6.36 -5.80 34.87
C ASP A 56 -7.00 -4.42 34.69
N ILE A 57 -8.01 -4.35 33.84
CA ILE A 57 -8.82 -3.16 33.50
C ILE A 57 -9.59 -2.61 34.71
N THR A 58 -9.70 -3.36 35.80
CA THR A 58 -10.63 -3.05 36.89
C THR A 58 -10.13 -2.00 37.89
N THR A 59 -8.85 -1.59 37.84
CA THR A 59 -8.25 -0.68 38.85
C THR A 59 -7.83 0.69 38.32
N GLN A 60 -8.14 1.06 37.08
CA GLN A 60 -7.75 2.36 36.54
C GLN A 60 -8.86 3.41 36.73
N GLU A 61 -8.59 4.43 37.54
CA GLU A 61 -9.45 5.63 37.62
C GLU A 61 -9.43 6.38 36.28
N ARG A 62 -10.62 6.58 35.70
CA ARG A 62 -10.83 7.33 34.46
C ARG A 62 -10.52 8.81 34.73
N GLN A 63 -9.55 9.38 34.02
CA GLN A 63 -9.31 10.83 34.04
C GLN A 63 -10.21 11.54 33.03
N ASP A 64 -10.70 12.72 33.41
CA ASP A 64 -11.57 13.54 32.58
C ASP A 64 -10.85 13.96 31.27
N GLY A 65 -11.32 13.46 30.13
CA GLY A 65 -10.83 13.88 28.80
C GLY A 65 -10.66 12.79 27.73
N GLU A 66 -10.87 11.51 28.03
CA GLU A 66 -10.70 10.43 27.05
C GLU A 66 -11.88 10.30 26.08
N GLY A 67 -11.86 11.10 25.01
CA GLY A 67 -12.83 11.05 23.93
C GLY A 67 -12.27 11.66 22.65
N SER A 68 -11.23 11.05 22.06
CA SER A 68 -10.77 11.35 20.70
C SER A 68 -9.98 10.16 20.15
N GLU A 69 -10.72 9.16 19.69
CA GLU A 69 -10.15 8.01 18.98
C GLU A 69 -9.72 8.41 17.56
N SER A 70 -8.42 8.42 17.32
CA SER A 70 -7.83 8.35 15.98
C SER A 70 -6.50 7.62 16.10
N ILE A 71 -6.51 6.33 15.78
CA ILE A 71 -5.34 5.47 15.76
C ILE A 71 -4.49 5.73 14.51
N SER A 72 -3.32 6.36 14.69
CA SER A 72 -2.21 6.28 13.76
C SER A 72 -0.89 6.44 14.55
N PRO A 73 0.07 5.51 14.46
CA PRO A 73 1.29 5.59 15.24
C PRO A 73 2.24 6.59 14.56
N VAL A 74 2.26 7.82 15.05
CA VAL A 74 3.33 8.78 14.72
C VAL A 74 4.38 8.69 15.83
N PRO A 75 5.68 8.57 15.52
CA PRO A 75 6.72 8.54 16.54
C PRO A 75 6.68 9.84 17.33
N ALA A 76 6.76 9.73 18.65
CA ALA A 76 6.76 10.86 19.57
C ALA A 76 7.91 11.83 19.24
N ILE A 77 7.58 12.99 18.70
CA ILE A 77 8.50 14.12 18.68
C ILE A 77 8.69 14.52 20.15
N PRO A 78 9.93 14.62 20.67
CA PRO A 78 10.16 15.13 22.01
C PRO A 78 9.60 16.56 22.06
N ALA A 79 8.51 16.75 22.81
CA ALA A 79 7.93 18.04 23.09
C ALA A 79 8.95 18.85 23.91
N LYS A 80 9.83 19.58 23.21
CA LYS A 80 10.51 20.71 23.83
C LYS A 80 9.39 21.71 24.17
N PRO A 81 9.27 22.16 25.43
CA PRO A 81 8.34 23.22 25.75
C PRO A 81 8.69 24.40 24.84
N LEU A 82 7.76 24.76 23.96
CA LEU A 82 7.93 25.93 23.12
C LEU A 82 8.16 27.12 24.06
N PRO A 83 9.23 27.91 23.86
CA PRO A 83 9.44 29.10 24.66
C PRO A 83 8.19 29.97 24.50
N TRP A 84 7.68 30.47 25.62
CA TRP A 84 6.52 31.35 25.79
C TRP A 84 6.58 32.67 24.97
N GLY A 85 7.57 32.84 24.09
CA GLY A 85 7.71 33.93 23.12
C GLY A 85 7.20 33.63 21.70
N LEU A 86 6.64 32.45 21.43
CA LEU A 86 6.03 32.10 20.13
C LEU A 86 4.50 32.18 20.11
N VAL A 87 3.86 32.50 21.24
CA VAL A 87 2.45 32.89 21.25
C VAL A 87 2.37 34.30 20.69
N PRO A 88 1.58 34.56 19.63
CA PRO A 88 1.31 35.93 19.20
C PRO A 88 0.61 36.67 20.35
N THR A 89 1.37 37.37 21.18
CA THR A 89 0.86 38.21 22.27
C THR A 89 0.27 39.53 21.76
N GLY A 90 0.25 39.75 20.44
CA GLY A 90 -0.25 40.96 19.78
C GLY A 90 -1.78 41.10 19.72
N GLY A 91 -2.51 40.67 20.76
CA GLY A 91 -3.97 40.81 20.76
C GLY A 91 -4.71 40.39 22.03
N PHE A 92 -4.02 39.87 23.06
CA PHE A 92 -4.70 39.54 24.31
C PHE A 92 -4.69 40.75 25.24
N VAL A 93 -5.86 41.34 25.39
CA VAL A 93 -6.13 42.38 26.38
C VAL A 93 -5.97 41.74 27.78
N PRO A 94 -5.14 42.30 28.68
CA PRO A 94 -4.95 41.75 30.02
C PRO A 94 -6.27 41.58 30.77
N LEU A 95 -6.42 40.50 31.53
CA LEU A 95 -7.65 40.21 32.32
C LEU A 95 -8.01 41.37 33.26
N GLU A 96 -7.00 42.06 33.78
CA GLU A 96 -7.13 43.24 34.63
C GLU A 96 -7.76 44.44 33.91
N GLN A 97 -7.59 44.53 32.59
CA GLN A 97 -8.15 45.59 31.76
C GLN A 97 -9.60 45.28 31.33
N LEU A 98 -9.93 44.00 31.16
CA LEU A 98 -11.31 43.51 31.01
C LEU A 98 -12.13 43.68 32.31
N LEU A 99 -11.51 43.41 33.46
CA LEU A 99 -12.15 43.58 34.78
C LEU A 99 -12.25 45.05 35.20
N ARG A 100 -11.36 45.92 34.72
CA ARG A 100 -11.43 47.37 34.99
C ARG A 100 -12.56 48.07 34.26
N GLY A 101 -13.15 47.46 33.23
CA GLY A 101 -14.16 48.12 32.41
C GLY A 101 -13.64 49.48 31.97
N GLU A 102 -12.57 49.51 31.17
CA GLU A 102 -12.30 50.71 30.39
C GLU A 102 -13.46 50.86 29.40
N GLU A 103 -14.49 51.58 29.84
CA GLU A 103 -15.41 52.23 28.94
C GLU A 103 -14.56 53.19 28.13
N ASP A 104 -14.25 52.82 26.88
CA ASP A 104 -13.81 53.80 25.88
C ASP A 104 -14.68 55.05 26.07
N PRO A 105 -14.12 56.28 26.11
CA PRO A 105 -14.93 57.47 26.28
C PRO A 105 -16.00 57.45 25.21
N VAL A 106 -17.25 57.18 25.62
CA VAL A 106 -18.40 57.13 24.73
C VAL A 106 -18.46 58.54 24.17
N PRO A 107 -18.22 58.74 22.85
CA PRO A 107 -18.38 60.05 22.28
C PRO A 107 -19.87 60.37 22.44
N ASP A 108 -20.22 61.36 23.27
CA ASP A 108 -21.61 61.77 23.51
C ASP A 108 -22.30 62.25 22.22
N ASP A 109 -21.53 62.47 21.15
CA ASP A 109 -22.03 62.80 19.82
C ASP A 109 -22.69 61.59 19.14
N PRO A 110 -24.02 61.63 18.91
CA PRO A 110 -24.79 60.50 18.35
C PRO A 110 -24.32 60.09 16.95
N ASP A 111 -23.76 61.03 16.18
CA ASP A 111 -23.24 60.78 14.83
C ASP A 111 -21.98 59.90 14.83
N ILE A 112 -21.11 60.07 15.83
CA ILE A 112 -19.89 59.26 15.98
C ILE A 112 -20.27 57.83 16.39
N LEU A 113 -21.23 57.68 17.31
CA LEU A 113 -21.75 56.37 17.71
C LEU A 113 -22.41 55.64 16.54
N LEU A 114 -23.23 56.34 15.76
CA LEU A 114 -23.86 55.76 14.57
C LEU A 114 -22.80 55.30 13.56
N SER A 115 -21.75 56.10 13.35
CA SER A 115 -20.65 55.73 12.45
C SER A 115 -19.94 54.45 12.91
N LYS A 116 -19.61 54.32 14.20
CA LYS A 116 -18.98 53.12 14.77
C LYS A 116 -19.89 51.90 14.67
N VAL A 117 -21.18 52.05 14.92
CA VAL A 117 -22.17 50.97 14.77
C VAL A 117 -22.26 50.52 13.32
N THR A 118 -22.30 51.45 12.35
CA THR A 118 -22.32 51.09 10.93
C THR A 118 -21.01 50.42 10.49
N GLU A 119 -19.87 50.83 11.03
CA GLU A 119 -18.58 50.19 10.76
C GLU A 119 -18.51 48.78 11.36
N ALA A 120 -18.98 48.60 12.59
CA ALA A 120 -19.08 47.29 13.23
C ALA A 120 -20.02 46.37 12.46
N GLN A 121 -21.17 46.88 11.99
CA GLN A 121 -22.11 46.11 11.18
C GLN A 121 -21.47 45.64 9.86
N ARG A 122 -20.75 46.53 9.16
CA ARG A 122 -20.02 46.16 7.93
C ARG A 122 -18.95 45.09 8.17
N LYS A 123 -18.25 45.15 9.32
CA LYS A 123 -17.26 44.14 9.71
C LYS A 123 -17.94 42.79 9.98
N VAL A 124 -19.07 42.78 10.66
CA VAL A 124 -19.86 41.56 10.91
C VAL A 124 -20.33 40.95 9.60
N ASP A 125 -20.87 41.75 8.70
CA ASP A 125 -21.35 41.28 7.38
C ASP A 125 -20.19 40.68 6.57
N HIS A 126 -19.02 41.34 6.55
CA HIS A 126 -17.84 40.82 5.87
C HIS A 126 -17.32 39.51 6.48
N LEU A 127 -17.27 39.40 7.81
CA LEU A 127 -16.87 38.16 8.48
C LEU A 127 -17.86 37.02 8.20
N ALA A 128 -19.15 37.31 8.10
CA ALA A 128 -20.17 36.34 7.74
C ALA A 128 -19.99 35.83 6.30
N GLU A 129 -19.65 36.71 5.36
CA GLU A 129 -19.31 36.31 3.98
C GLU A 129 -18.08 35.40 3.94
N LEU A 130 -17.00 35.77 4.63
CA LEU A 130 -15.77 34.96 4.71
C LEU A 130 -16.03 33.60 5.36
N LEU A 131 -16.87 33.55 6.40
CA LEU A 131 -17.25 32.30 7.05
C LEU A 131 -18.01 31.40 6.08
N ASN A 132 -19.00 31.95 5.37
CA ASN A 132 -19.78 31.20 4.37
C ASN A 132 -18.90 30.69 3.22
N GLU A 133 -17.93 31.48 2.75
CA GLU A 133 -16.94 31.05 1.75
C GLU A 133 -16.07 29.88 2.28
N SER A 134 -15.62 29.98 3.54
CA SER A 134 -14.84 28.93 4.20
C SER A 134 -15.65 27.64 4.37
N GLU A 135 -16.90 27.73 4.83
CA GLU A 135 -17.80 26.58 4.97
C GLU A 135 -18.04 25.90 3.61
N SER A 136 -18.32 26.68 2.56
CA SER A 136 -18.51 26.17 1.20
C SER A 136 -17.26 25.44 0.68
N SER A 137 -16.08 26.03 0.89
CA SER A 137 -14.80 25.41 0.52
C SER A 137 -14.55 24.11 1.30
N ASN A 138 -14.88 24.08 2.59
CA ASN A 138 -14.74 22.91 3.44
C ASN A 138 -15.65 21.75 3.00
N LEU A 139 -16.90 22.05 2.64
CA LEU A 139 -17.83 21.05 2.09
C LEU A 139 -17.29 20.46 0.79
N ARG A 140 -16.77 21.30 -0.11
CA ARG A 140 -16.17 20.83 -1.37
C ARG A 140 -14.96 19.93 -1.11
N MET A 141 -14.10 20.30 -0.17
CA MET A 141 -12.93 19.50 0.19
C MET A 141 -13.34 18.15 0.79
N THR A 142 -14.33 18.14 1.68
CA THR A 142 -14.87 16.92 2.28
C THR A 142 -15.43 15.97 1.23
N GLU A 143 -16.14 16.50 0.23
CA GLU A 143 -16.68 15.69 -0.87
C GLU A 143 -15.56 15.14 -1.77
N GLN A 144 -14.53 15.94 -2.09
CA GLN A 144 -13.36 15.45 -2.82
C GLN A 144 -12.65 14.33 -2.06
N ILE A 145 -12.47 14.48 -0.75
CA ILE A 145 -11.88 13.43 0.10
C ILE A 145 -12.73 12.16 0.03
N ARG A 146 -14.06 12.28 0.09
CA ARG A 146 -14.97 11.13 -0.01
C ARG A 146 -14.83 10.40 -1.34
N VAL A 147 -14.84 11.14 -2.45
CA VAL A 147 -14.67 10.58 -3.80
C VAL A 147 -13.31 9.91 -3.97
N LEU A 148 -12.24 10.58 -3.54
CA LEU A 148 -10.88 10.03 -3.62
C LEU A 148 -10.72 8.75 -2.80
N LYS A 149 -11.28 8.71 -1.58
CA LYS A 149 -11.28 7.50 -0.76
C LYS A 149 -11.98 6.33 -1.44
N GLU A 150 -13.13 6.57 -2.07
CA GLU A 150 -13.83 5.52 -2.81
C GLU A 150 -13.05 5.07 -4.06
N GLU A 151 -12.42 6.01 -4.75
CA GLU A 151 -11.59 5.70 -5.91
C GLU A 151 -10.38 4.82 -5.54
N ILE A 152 -9.70 5.12 -4.43
CA ILE A 152 -8.61 4.28 -3.91
C ILE A 152 -9.11 2.86 -3.64
N ARG A 153 -10.22 2.71 -2.91
CA ARG A 153 -10.81 1.39 -2.61
C ARG A 153 -11.22 0.62 -3.87
N ARG A 154 -11.66 1.33 -4.91
CA ARG A 154 -12.00 0.75 -6.21
C ARG A 154 -10.73 0.26 -6.92
N LEU A 155 -9.69 1.09 -6.95
CA LEU A 155 -8.41 0.76 -7.57
C LEU A 155 -7.74 -0.43 -6.88
N GLU A 156 -7.76 -0.49 -5.55
CA GLU A 156 -7.23 -1.61 -4.77
C GLU A 156 -7.92 -2.93 -5.16
N ARG A 157 -9.27 -2.97 -5.19
CA ARG A 157 -10.01 -4.15 -5.64
C ARG A 157 -9.71 -4.53 -7.09
N ASN A 158 -9.53 -3.55 -7.97
CA ASN A 158 -9.16 -3.82 -9.36
C ASN A 158 -7.74 -4.38 -9.45
N GLN A 159 -6.79 -3.86 -8.67
CA GLN A 159 -5.42 -4.35 -8.60
C GLN A 159 -5.36 -5.78 -8.07
N GLU A 160 -6.16 -6.12 -7.04
CA GLU A 160 -6.30 -7.49 -6.55
C GLU A 160 -6.81 -8.41 -7.67
N ARG A 161 -7.86 -8.01 -8.40
CA ARG A 161 -8.38 -8.77 -9.54
C ARG A 161 -7.34 -8.93 -10.65
N GLU A 162 -6.60 -7.88 -10.98
CA GLU A 162 -5.52 -7.94 -11.97
C GLU A 162 -4.39 -8.86 -11.51
N LYS A 163 -4.00 -8.81 -10.23
CA LYS A 163 -3.01 -9.73 -9.66
C LYS A 163 -3.50 -11.17 -9.75
N HIS A 164 -4.78 -11.43 -9.44
CA HIS A 164 -5.36 -12.76 -9.61
C HIS A 164 -5.42 -13.19 -11.08
N ALA A 165 -5.76 -12.28 -12.00
CA ALA A 165 -5.78 -12.55 -13.44
C ALA A 165 -4.38 -12.85 -14.00
N GLN A 166 -3.36 -12.08 -13.61
CA GLN A 166 -1.96 -12.33 -13.94
C GLN A 166 -1.48 -13.67 -13.36
N ASN A 167 -1.90 -13.98 -12.13
CA ASN A 167 -1.57 -15.27 -11.52
C ASN A 167 -2.19 -16.44 -12.29
N LEU A 168 -3.42 -16.29 -12.79
CA LEU A 168 -4.08 -17.28 -13.64
C LEU A 168 -3.39 -17.39 -15.01
N GLU A 169 -2.90 -16.30 -15.58
CA GLU A 169 -2.13 -16.35 -16.83
C GLU A 169 -0.80 -17.07 -16.63
N TYR A 170 -0.11 -16.81 -15.52
CA TYR A 170 1.08 -17.56 -15.15
C TYR A 170 0.76 -19.06 -15.01
N LEU A 171 -0.29 -19.40 -14.25
CA LEU A 171 -0.75 -20.77 -14.08
C LEU A 171 -1.06 -21.43 -15.43
N LYS A 172 -1.76 -20.75 -16.35
CA LYS A 172 -2.00 -21.22 -17.73
C LYS A 172 -0.69 -21.61 -18.40
N ASN A 173 0.32 -20.75 -18.36
CA ASN A 173 1.61 -21.02 -19.00
C ASN A 173 2.32 -22.21 -18.36
N ILE A 174 2.26 -22.35 -17.03
CA ILE A 174 2.84 -23.50 -16.31
C ILE A 174 2.11 -24.80 -16.66
N VAL A 175 0.78 -24.80 -16.67
CA VAL A 175 -0.03 -25.98 -17.04
C VAL A 175 0.23 -26.37 -18.50
N MET A 176 0.29 -25.41 -19.42
CA MET A 176 0.63 -25.67 -20.82
C MET A 176 2.03 -26.26 -20.98
N LYS A 177 3.04 -25.75 -20.26
CA LYS A 177 4.38 -26.35 -20.23
C LYS A 177 4.34 -27.77 -19.65
N PHE A 178 3.66 -27.97 -18.53
CA PHE A 178 3.55 -29.27 -17.87
C PHE A 178 2.89 -30.33 -18.76
N ALA A 179 1.88 -29.96 -19.56
CA ALA A 179 1.19 -30.86 -20.48
C ALA A 179 1.98 -31.16 -21.77
N THR A 180 2.80 -30.22 -22.25
CA THR A 180 3.56 -30.37 -23.50
C THR A 180 4.95 -30.99 -23.32
N LEU A 181 5.53 -30.91 -22.11
CA LEU A 181 6.81 -31.52 -21.79
C LEU A 181 6.70 -33.05 -21.78
N ARG A 182 7.54 -33.70 -22.61
CA ARG A 182 7.68 -35.17 -22.63
C ARG A 182 8.62 -35.63 -21.52
N GLY A 183 8.05 -35.78 -20.31
CA GLY A 183 8.72 -36.38 -19.15
C GLY A 183 10.00 -35.66 -18.67
N GLY A 184 10.55 -36.11 -17.53
CA GLY A 184 11.88 -35.72 -17.05
C GLY A 184 11.97 -34.51 -16.09
N SER A 185 13.20 -34.10 -15.80
CA SER A 185 13.56 -33.15 -14.72
C SER A 185 12.92 -31.76 -14.80
N GLU A 186 12.44 -31.35 -15.97
CA GLU A 186 11.72 -30.08 -16.12
C GLU A 186 10.29 -30.20 -15.60
N LYS A 187 9.61 -31.32 -15.87
CA LYS A 187 8.26 -31.62 -15.36
C LYS A 187 8.28 -31.75 -13.84
N GLU A 188 9.33 -32.33 -13.25
CA GLU A 188 9.54 -32.40 -11.79
C GLU A 188 9.69 -31.02 -11.14
N ARG A 189 10.42 -30.11 -11.80
CA ARG A 189 10.61 -28.72 -11.32
C ARG A 189 9.33 -27.89 -11.36
N LEU A 190 8.37 -28.25 -12.21
CA LEU A 190 7.06 -27.57 -12.28
C LEU A 190 6.08 -28.04 -11.20
N VAL A 191 6.28 -29.21 -10.58
CA VAL A 191 5.36 -29.73 -9.55
C VAL A 191 5.26 -28.81 -8.33
N PRO A 192 6.35 -28.33 -7.71
CA PRO A 192 6.26 -27.39 -6.58
C PRO A 192 5.55 -26.07 -6.94
N VAL A 193 5.74 -25.59 -8.18
CA VAL A 193 5.09 -24.38 -8.68
C VAL A 193 3.57 -24.61 -8.83
N LEU A 194 3.16 -25.75 -9.37
CA LEU A 194 1.75 -26.13 -9.43
C LEU A 194 1.14 -26.33 -8.03
N THR A 195 1.86 -26.98 -7.10
CA THR A 195 1.43 -27.15 -5.71
C THR A 195 1.16 -25.81 -5.04
N THR A 196 2.07 -24.84 -5.19
CA THR A 196 1.92 -23.50 -4.59
C THR A 196 0.82 -22.67 -5.26
N MET A 197 0.68 -22.74 -6.59
CA MET A 197 -0.32 -21.97 -7.33
C MET A 197 -1.75 -22.52 -7.20
N LEU A 198 -1.90 -23.85 -7.13
CA LEU A 198 -3.19 -24.53 -6.98
C LEU A 198 -3.53 -24.90 -5.54
N LYS A 199 -2.61 -24.66 -4.58
CA LYS A 199 -2.71 -25.08 -3.18
C LYS A 199 -3.06 -26.56 -3.03
N LEU A 200 -2.32 -27.41 -3.74
CA LEU A 200 -2.51 -28.86 -3.68
C LEU A 200 -2.19 -29.38 -2.27
N SER A 201 -2.95 -30.37 -1.84
CA SER A 201 -2.66 -31.14 -0.64
C SER A 201 -1.37 -31.95 -0.80
N PRO A 202 -0.69 -32.33 0.30
CA PRO A 202 0.49 -33.18 0.24
C PRO A 202 0.22 -34.55 -0.41
N GLU A 203 -1.03 -35.05 -0.35
CA GLU A 203 -1.46 -36.27 -1.02
C GLU A 203 -1.49 -36.10 -2.55
N GLU A 204 -2.14 -35.05 -3.05
CA GLU A 204 -2.21 -34.72 -4.48
C GLU A 204 -0.83 -34.38 -5.06
N GLN A 205 0.02 -33.70 -4.29
CA GLN A 205 1.40 -33.43 -4.68
C GLN A 205 2.20 -34.73 -4.89
N LYS A 206 2.01 -35.72 -4.00
CA LYS A 206 2.68 -37.02 -4.10
C LYS A 206 2.21 -37.79 -5.34
N GLU A 207 0.92 -37.72 -5.68
CA GLU A 207 0.36 -38.32 -6.89
C GLU A 207 0.95 -37.67 -8.17
N LEU A 208 1.10 -36.34 -8.20
CA LEU A 208 1.77 -35.69 -9.32
C LEU A 208 3.24 -36.10 -9.42
N GLN A 209 3.96 -36.24 -8.30
CA GLN A 209 5.35 -36.70 -8.31
C GLN A 209 5.48 -38.14 -8.82
N THR A 210 4.61 -39.06 -8.39
CA THR A 210 4.66 -40.46 -8.86
C THR A 210 4.38 -40.58 -10.35
N VAL A 211 3.44 -39.79 -10.89
CA VAL A 211 3.17 -39.74 -12.34
C VAL A 211 4.39 -39.22 -13.11
N VAL A 212 5.03 -38.15 -12.64
CA VAL A 212 6.20 -37.56 -13.30
C VAL A 212 7.42 -38.49 -13.26
N SER A 213 7.67 -39.15 -12.13
CA SER A 213 8.75 -40.12 -12.00
C SER A 213 8.46 -41.43 -12.74
N GLY A 214 7.20 -41.87 -12.79
CA GLY A 214 6.77 -43.08 -13.50
C GLY A 214 6.80 -42.95 -15.02
N GLU A 215 6.51 -41.76 -15.56
CA GLU A 215 6.57 -41.48 -17.00
C GLU A 215 8.01 -41.51 -17.55
N SER A 216 9.00 -41.27 -16.69
CA SER A 216 10.42 -41.42 -17.02
C SER A 216 10.86 -42.88 -17.26
N GLN A 217 10.05 -43.87 -16.86
CA GLN A 217 10.34 -45.31 -16.98
C GLN A 217 9.38 -46.05 -17.94
N ALA A 218 8.24 -45.46 -18.29
CA ALA A 218 7.18 -46.10 -19.08
C ALA A 218 7.30 -45.93 -20.61
N ASP A 219 8.19 -45.07 -21.11
CA ASP A 219 8.36 -44.83 -22.56
C ASP A 219 8.95 -46.03 -23.34
N ALA A 220 9.26 -47.15 -22.68
CA ALA A 220 9.59 -48.42 -23.34
C ALA A 220 8.38 -49.34 -23.61
N ALA A 221 7.21 -49.08 -23.02
CA ALA A 221 6.05 -49.96 -23.16
C ALA A 221 4.73 -49.17 -23.16
N ALA A 222 4.27 -48.85 -24.37
CA ALA A 222 2.86 -48.66 -24.71
C ALA A 222 2.09 -47.53 -24.00
N GLY A 223 1.96 -46.39 -24.67
CA GLY A 223 0.67 -45.89 -25.16
C GLY A 223 -0.55 -45.85 -24.22
N SER A 224 -0.38 -45.70 -22.91
CA SER A 224 -1.48 -45.61 -21.94
C SER A 224 -1.96 -44.16 -21.79
N GLY A 225 -2.49 -43.60 -22.87
CA GLY A 225 -3.05 -42.24 -22.89
C GLY A 225 -4.49 -42.22 -22.40
N TRP A 226 -4.76 -41.52 -21.29
CA TRP A 226 -5.98 -40.80 -20.85
C TRP A 226 -7.40 -41.43 -20.97
N GLY A 227 -7.60 -42.54 -21.68
CA GLY A 227 -8.92 -43.13 -21.94
C GLY A 227 -9.47 -44.00 -20.81
N GLY A 228 -8.71 -44.24 -19.75
CA GLY A 228 -9.10 -45.12 -18.64
C GLY A 228 -9.97 -44.46 -17.55
N TYR A 229 -9.99 -43.13 -17.49
CA TYR A 229 -10.62 -42.38 -16.38
C TYR A 229 -11.93 -41.69 -16.75
N LEU A 230 -12.32 -41.71 -18.03
CA LEU A 230 -13.61 -41.17 -18.45
C LEU A 230 -14.65 -42.29 -18.48
N PRO A 231 -15.78 -42.17 -17.77
CA PRO A 231 -16.90 -43.10 -17.94
C PRO A 231 -17.37 -43.02 -19.40
N ARG A 232 -17.22 -44.13 -20.13
CA ARG A 232 -17.69 -44.30 -21.50
C ARG A 232 -19.20 -44.01 -21.55
N TRP A 233 -19.58 -42.81 -22.00
CA TRP A 233 -20.99 -42.44 -22.17
C TRP A 233 -21.66 -43.41 -23.17
N PRO A 234 -22.76 -44.07 -22.80
CA PRO A 234 -23.47 -44.95 -23.70
C PRO A 234 -24.35 -44.08 -24.60
N GLY A 235 -23.79 -43.55 -25.70
CA GLY A 235 -24.61 -42.69 -26.56
C GLY A 235 -24.01 -42.17 -27.86
N PHE A 236 -22.75 -42.48 -28.20
CA PHE A 236 -22.18 -42.02 -29.47
C PHE A 236 -21.73 -43.22 -30.31
N VAL A 237 -22.65 -43.69 -31.15
CA VAL A 237 -22.38 -44.53 -32.31
C VAL A 237 -22.76 -43.66 -33.51
N GLY A 238 -21.77 -43.29 -34.31
CA GLY A 238 -21.90 -42.57 -35.57
C GLY A 238 -20.72 -42.93 -36.44
#